data_AF-A0A0F7ZLU7-F1
#
_entry.id   AF-A0A0F7ZLU7-F1
#
_cell.length_a   1.000
_cell.length_b   1.000
_cell.length_c   1.000
_cell.angle_alpha   90.00
_cell.angle_beta   90.00
_cell.angle_gamma   90.00
#
_symmetry.space_group_name_H-M   'P 1'
#
loop_
_entity.id
_entity.type
_entity.pdbx_description
1 polymer ?
#
loop_
_entity_poly.entity_id
_entity_poly.type
_entity_poly.pdbx_seq_one_letter_code
_entity_poly.pdbx_strand_id
1 'polypeptide(L)'
;MAVRMLRAVWHAMGNLVHGPCQGCLSLGHHPKKPFREAGVLMIAKSGRRDLSTPRAWRHTSILSCLGKGLERLIARRLSNQAAAYRPTAPELPKACFAAAEVCARIVYSLAERIERRDRDEVPMLA
;
A
#
# COMPACT_ATOMS: atom_id res chain seq x y z
N MET A 1 21.63 14.68 -4.08
CA MET A 1 21.49 16.12 -3.78
C MET A 1 20.19 16.44 -3.05
N ALA A 2 19.01 16.12 -3.62
CA ALA A 2 17.70 16.43 -3.03
C ALA A 2 17.47 15.92 -1.58
N VAL A 3 17.86 14.68 -1.27
CA VAL A 3 17.69 14.10 0.09
C VAL A 3 18.46 14.88 1.15
N ARG A 4 19.64 15.42 0.81
CA ARG A 4 20.47 16.21 1.74
C ARG A 4 19.79 17.55 2.05
N MET A 5 19.24 18.20 1.02
CA MET A 5 18.49 19.45 1.17
C MET A 5 17.20 19.24 1.97
N LEU A 6 16.43 18.19 1.67
CA LEU A 6 15.24 17.84 2.43
C LEU A 6 15.53 17.57 3.91
N ARG A 7 16.64 16.86 4.22
CA ARG A 7 17.06 16.66 5.62
C ARG A 7 17.42 17.96 6.31
N ALA A 8 18.12 18.86 5.63
CA ALA A 8 18.49 20.17 6.18
C ALA A 8 17.26 21.06 6.47
N VAL A 9 16.26 21.05 5.57
CA VAL A 9 15.04 21.85 5.71
C VAL A 9 13.95 21.16 6.54
N TRP A 10 14.13 19.88 6.90
CA TRP A 10 13.11 19.08 7.59
C TRP A 10 12.64 19.71 8.90
N HIS A 11 13.53 20.32 9.67
CA HIS A 11 13.16 21.00 10.91
C HIS A 11 12.17 22.15 10.69
N ALA A 12 12.23 22.82 9.55
CA ALA A 12 11.32 23.91 9.19
C ALA A 12 10.00 23.40 8.57
N MET A 13 10.06 22.38 7.70
CA MET A 13 8.89 21.95 6.92
C MET A 13 8.22 20.65 7.42
N GLY A 14 8.85 19.91 8.32
CA GLY A 14 8.41 18.58 8.74
C GLY A 14 7.00 18.59 9.34
N ASN A 15 6.66 19.62 10.11
CA ASN A 15 5.34 19.79 10.70
C ASN A 15 4.23 19.97 9.64
N LEU A 16 4.56 20.62 8.51
CA LEU A 16 3.63 20.81 7.40
C LEU A 16 3.30 19.49 6.68
N VAL A 17 4.21 18.52 6.73
CA VAL A 17 3.98 17.17 6.18
C VAL A 17 3.30 16.27 7.23
N HIS A 18 3.81 16.31 8.47
CA HIS A 18 3.35 15.45 9.55
C HIS A 18 1.91 15.74 9.96
N GLY A 19 1.55 17.01 10.17
CA GLY A 19 0.22 17.41 10.64
C GLY A 19 -0.92 16.87 9.77
N PRO A 20 -0.91 17.10 8.45
CA PRO A 20 -1.94 16.57 7.55
C PRO A 20 -1.98 15.04 7.51
N CYS A 21 -0.83 14.36 7.54
CA CYS A 21 -0.79 12.89 7.54
C CYS A 21 -1.38 12.33 8.85
N GLN A 22 -1.01 12.93 9.99
CA GLN A 22 -1.55 12.55 11.29
C GLN A 22 -3.06 12.81 11.38
N GLY A 23 -3.53 13.96 10.88
CA GLY A 23 -4.95 14.27 10.79
C GLY A 23 -5.71 13.23 9.96
N CYS A 24 -5.15 12.78 8.83
CA CYS A 24 -5.77 11.72 8.02
C CYS A 24 -5.88 10.40 8.79
N LEU A 25 -4.84 10.02 9.55
CA LEU A 25 -4.87 8.80 10.36
C LEU A 25 -5.85 8.89 11.53
N SER A 26 -5.88 10.02 12.23
CA SER A 26 -6.77 10.23 13.37
C SER A 26 -8.24 10.31 12.96
N LEU A 27 -8.55 10.94 11.83
CA LEU A 27 -9.92 11.08 11.32
C LEU A 27 -10.38 9.88 10.49
N GLY A 28 -9.46 9.01 10.06
CA GLY A 28 -9.76 7.95 9.08
C GLY A 28 -10.18 8.48 7.71
N HIS A 29 -9.97 9.76 7.43
CA HIS A 29 -10.41 10.43 6.21
C HIS A 29 -9.23 11.05 5.47
N HIS A 30 -9.24 10.92 4.15
CA HIS A 30 -8.23 11.48 3.26
C HIS A 30 -8.88 12.56 2.40
N PRO A 31 -8.49 13.84 2.51
CA PRO A 31 -9.10 14.89 1.71
C PRO A 31 -8.79 14.69 0.23
N LYS A 32 -9.70 15.15 -0.64
CA LYS A 32 -9.58 14.97 -2.11
C LYS A 32 -8.26 15.54 -2.65
N LYS A 33 -7.79 16.67 -2.13
CA LYS A 33 -6.47 17.24 -2.45
C LYS A 33 -5.68 17.50 -1.16
N PRO A 34 -4.35 17.30 -1.14
CA PRO A 34 -3.51 16.75 -2.23
C PRO A 34 -3.41 15.21 -2.22
N PHE A 35 -4.02 14.50 -1.27
CA PHE A 35 -3.74 13.07 -1.04
C PHE A 35 -4.33 12.12 -2.09
N ARG A 36 -5.51 12.43 -2.63
CA ARG A 36 -6.20 11.59 -3.63
C ARG A 36 -5.97 12.07 -5.08
N GLU A 37 -5.12 13.07 -5.27
CA GLU A 37 -4.75 13.54 -6.61
C GLU A 37 -3.69 12.60 -7.20
N ALA A 38 -3.99 12.06 -8.38
CA ALA A 38 -3.11 11.16 -9.09
C ALA A 38 -3.10 11.45 -10.59
N GLY A 39 -1.92 11.49 -11.18
CA GLY A 39 -1.76 11.46 -12.63
C GLY A 39 -1.77 10.02 -13.12
N VAL A 40 -2.37 9.74 -14.27
CA VAL A 40 -2.33 8.42 -14.89
C VAL A 40 -1.20 8.39 -15.92
N LEU A 41 -0.17 7.59 -15.66
CA LEU A 41 0.91 7.34 -16.61
C LEU A 41 0.67 6.02 -17.34
N MET A 42 0.83 6.08 -18.66
CA MET A 42 0.78 4.90 -19.53
C MET A 42 2.18 4.32 -19.69
N ILE A 43 2.40 3.11 -19.15
CA ILE A 43 3.68 2.40 -19.24
C ILE A 43 3.52 1.18 -20.13
N ALA A 44 4.35 1.04 -21.16
CA ALA A 44 4.31 -0.12 -22.04
C ALA A 44 4.64 -1.42 -21.26
N LYS A 45 3.92 -2.50 -21.55
CA LYS A 45 4.21 -3.83 -21.00
C LYS A 45 5.52 -4.34 -21.62
N SER A 46 6.42 -4.82 -20.77
CA SER A 46 7.65 -5.47 -21.20
C SER A 46 7.34 -6.64 -22.16
N GLY A 47 8.07 -6.72 -23.26
CA GLY A 47 7.94 -7.81 -24.24
C GLY A 47 6.82 -7.65 -25.28
N ARG A 48 6.08 -6.54 -25.28
CA ARG A 48 5.14 -6.21 -26.36
C ARG A 48 5.82 -5.29 -27.36
N ARG A 49 6.03 -5.77 -28.60
CA ARG A 49 6.59 -4.96 -29.71
C ARG A 49 5.53 -4.10 -30.39
N ASP A 50 4.31 -4.63 -30.48
CA ASP A 50 3.17 -3.89 -31.01
C ASP A 50 2.47 -3.11 -29.90
N LEU A 51 2.60 -1.77 -29.95
CA LEU A 51 2.02 -0.83 -29.00
C LEU A 51 0.73 -0.16 -29.50
N SER A 52 0.20 -0.60 -30.66
CA SER A 52 -1.02 -0.07 -31.26
C SER A 52 -2.28 -0.38 -30.44
N THR A 53 -2.25 -1.45 -29.64
CA THR A 53 -3.39 -1.87 -28.84
C THR A 53 -3.32 -1.37 -27.39
N PRO A 54 -4.44 -0.94 -26.79
CA PRO A 54 -4.47 -0.50 -25.39
C PRO A 54 -4.06 -1.61 -24.41
N ARG A 55 -4.18 -2.89 -24.80
CA ARG A 55 -3.72 -4.04 -24.01
C ARG A 55 -2.21 -4.09 -23.85
N ALA A 56 -1.44 -3.44 -24.72
CA ALA A 56 0.02 -3.35 -24.63
C ALA A 56 0.49 -2.39 -23.52
N TRP A 57 -0.41 -1.61 -22.92
CA TRP A 57 -0.10 -0.60 -21.92
C TRP A 57 -0.58 -1.00 -20.51
N ARG A 58 0.08 -0.44 -19.49
CA ARG A 58 -0.32 -0.46 -18.08
C ARG A 58 -0.67 0.96 -17.69
N HIS A 59 -1.92 1.19 -17.30
CA HIS A 59 -2.31 2.42 -16.64
C HIS A 59 -1.76 2.37 -15.20
N THR A 60 -0.93 3.34 -14.84
CA THR A 60 -0.35 3.44 -13.49
C THR A 60 -0.71 4.79 -12.90
N SER A 61 -1.46 4.79 -11.82
CA SER A 61 -1.81 6.02 -11.08
C SER A 61 -0.64 6.43 -10.19
N ILE A 62 -0.04 7.59 -10.50
CA ILE A 62 1.03 8.22 -9.71
C ILE A 62 0.39 9.22 -8.77
N LEU A 63 0.29 8.86 -7.49
CA LEU A 63 -0.19 9.77 -6.45
C LEU A 63 0.79 10.91 -6.21
N SER A 64 0.29 12.00 -5.63
CA SER A 64 1.14 13.02 -5.02
C SER A 64 2.13 12.40 -4.02
N CYS A 65 3.29 13.03 -3.84
CA CYS A 65 4.31 12.54 -2.89
C CYS A 65 3.75 12.36 -1.48
N LEU A 66 2.83 13.24 -1.05
CA LEU A 66 2.12 13.13 0.23
C LEU A 66 1.16 11.93 0.26
N GLY A 67 0.35 11.76 -0.78
CA GLY A 67 -0.54 10.60 -0.93
C GLY A 67 0.22 9.28 -0.86
N LYS A 68 1.33 9.18 -1.60
CA LYS A 68 2.15 7.98 -1.63
C LYS A 68 2.90 7.73 -0.33
N GLY A 69 3.37 8.79 0.33
CA GLY A 69 3.96 8.72 1.67
C GLY A 69 2.98 8.18 2.71
N LEU A 70 1.72 8.65 2.67
CA LEU A 70 0.67 8.21 3.58
C LEU A 70 0.25 6.75 3.33
N GLU A 71 0.09 6.33 2.07
CA GLU A 71 -0.13 4.92 1.73
C GLU A 71 0.97 4.02 2.30
N ARG A 72 2.23 4.44 2.16
CA ARG A 72 3.38 3.68 2.68
C ARG A 72 3.36 3.61 4.20
N LEU A 73 2.97 4.69 4.88
CA LEU A 73 2.83 4.71 6.33
C LEU A 73 1.73 3.75 6.81
N ILE A 74 0.57 3.77 6.17
CA ILE A 74 -0.55 2.87 6.49
C ILE A 74 -0.15 1.42 6.20
N ALA A 75 0.42 1.14 5.02
CA ALA A 75 0.93 -0.17 4.65
C ALA A 75 1.89 -0.72 5.71
N ARG A 76 2.87 0.09 6.14
CA ARG A 76 3.83 -0.31 7.17
C ARG A 76 3.18 -0.58 8.52
N ARG A 77 2.20 0.23 8.94
CA ARG A 77 1.46 -0.01 10.20
C ARG A 77 0.67 -1.32 10.13
N LEU A 78 -0.03 -1.56 9.02
CA LEU A 78 -0.76 -2.81 8.79
C LEU A 78 0.16 -4.02 8.77
N SER A 79 1.31 -3.93 8.10
CA SER A 79 2.31 -5.01 8.09
C SER A 79 2.86 -5.29 9.49
N ASN A 80 3.18 -4.25 10.27
CA ASN A 80 3.65 -4.42 11.65
C ASN A 80 2.60 -5.09 12.54
N GLN A 81 1.33 -4.66 12.43
CA GLN A 81 0.23 -5.27 13.18
C GLN A 81 0.03 -6.72 12.75
N ALA A 82 0.00 -7.00 11.45
CA ALA A 82 -0.10 -8.37 10.92
C ALA A 82 1.02 -9.28 11.44
N ALA A 83 2.26 -8.78 11.52
CA ALA A 83 3.39 -9.52 12.10
C ALA A 83 3.22 -9.77 13.61
N ALA A 84 2.66 -8.81 14.36
CA ALA A 84 2.40 -8.97 15.79
C ALA A 84 1.32 -10.02 16.07
N TYR A 85 0.24 -10.03 15.29
CA TYR A 85 -0.80 -11.07 15.38
C TYR A 85 -0.32 -12.43 14.85
N ARG A 86 0.69 -12.46 13.98
CA ARG A 86 1.25 -13.70 13.43
C ARG A 86 2.75 -13.57 13.09
N PRO A 87 3.65 -14.06 13.96
CA PRO A 87 5.09 -14.06 13.72
C PRO A 87 5.53 -14.93 12.52
N THR A 88 4.70 -15.90 12.12
CA THR A 88 4.96 -16.85 11.01
C THR A 88 4.22 -16.49 9.72
N ALA A 89 3.60 -15.32 9.64
CA ALA A 89 3.11 -14.83 8.35
C ALA A 89 4.32 -14.65 7.44
N PRO A 90 4.24 -15.03 6.14
CA PRO A 90 5.31 -14.71 5.21
C PRO A 90 5.59 -13.22 5.32
N GLU A 91 6.85 -12.83 5.61
CA GLU A 91 7.22 -11.43 5.75
C GLU A 91 6.63 -10.68 4.56
N LEU A 92 5.69 -9.77 4.83
CA LEU A 92 5.12 -8.93 3.78
C LEU A 92 6.31 -8.28 3.08
N PRO A 93 6.45 -8.43 1.74
CA PRO A 93 7.61 -7.92 1.04
C PRO A 93 7.82 -6.47 1.45
N LYS A 94 9.05 -6.12 1.85
CA LYS A 94 9.43 -4.72 2.17
C LYS A 94 9.14 -3.75 0.99
N ALA A 95 8.80 -4.32 -0.18
CA ALA A 95 8.40 -3.68 -1.42
C ALA A 95 6.88 -3.45 -1.59
N CYS A 96 6.00 -3.80 -0.64
CA CYS A 96 4.60 -3.40 -0.74
C CYS A 96 4.49 -1.88 -0.50
N PHE A 97 4.36 -1.11 -1.58
CA PHE A 97 4.35 0.35 -1.53
C PHE A 97 2.94 0.94 -1.39
N ALA A 98 1.90 0.12 -1.41
CA ALA A 98 0.51 0.57 -1.37
C ALA A 98 -0.27 -0.13 -0.24
N ALA A 99 -1.01 0.66 0.55
CA ALA A 99 -1.84 0.14 1.64
C ALA A 99 -2.87 -0.88 1.13
N ALA A 100 -3.47 -0.64 -0.03
CA ALA A 100 -4.44 -1.55 -0.64
C ALA A 100 -3.86 -2.95 -0.93
N GLU A 101 -2.61 -3.02 -1.38
CA GLU A 101 -1.95 -4.30 -1.65
C GLU A 101 -1.69 -5.08 -0.36
N VAL A 102 -1.27 -4.38 0.71
CA VAL A 102 -1.09 -4.99 2.04
C VAL A 102 -2.44 -5.49 2.58
N CYS A 103 -3.50 -4.68 2.52
CA CYS A 103 -4.84 -5.09 2.93
C CYS A 103 -5.33 -6.33 2.18
N ALA A 104 -5.23 -6.34 0.85
CA ALA A 104 -5.68 -7.47 0.05
C ALA A 104 -4.95 -8.76 0.41
N ARG A 105 -3.63 -8.67 0.66
CA ARG A 105 -2.83 -9.82 1.11
C ARG A 105 -3.26 -10.32 2.48
N ILE A 106 -3.50 -9.41 3.43
CA ILE A 106 -3.97 -9.76 4.77
C ILE A 106 -5.34 -10.45 4.67
N VAL A 107 -6.29 -9.88 3.93
CA VAL A 107 -7.64 -10.44 3.75
C VAL A 107 -7.58 -11.82 3.10
N TYR A 108 -6.81 -11.97 2.01
CA TYR A 108 -6.63 -13.27 1.35
C TYR A 108 -6.04 -14.32 2.31
N SER A 109 -5.04 -13.94 3.08
CA SER A 109 -4.45 -14.82 4.09
C SER A 109 -5.43 -15.22 5.20
N LEU A 110 -6.38 -14.35 5.55
CA LEU A 110 -7.43 -14.66 6.53
C LEU A 110 -8.50 -15.58 5.91
N ALA A 111 -8.92 -15.32 4.68
CA ALA A 111 -9.88 -16.16 3.95
C ALA A 111 -9.38 -17.60 3.80
N GLU A 112 -8.13 -17.80 3.36
CA GLU A 112 -7.52 -19.13 3.31
C GLU A 112 -7.49 -19.83 4.69
N ARG A 113 -7.42 -19.07 5.79
CA ARG A 113 -7.39 -19.62 7.15
C ARG A 113 -8.78 -20.09 7.57
N ILE A 114 -9.81 -19.30 7.27
CA ILE A 114 -11.20 -19.66 7.53
C ILE A 114 -11.51 -20.96 6.78
N GLU A 115 -11.16 -21.04 5.50
CA GLU A 115 -11.36 -22.24 4.69
C GLU A 115 -10.58 -23.47 5.18
N ARG A 116 -9.35 -23.30 5.71
CA ARG A 116 -8.60 -24.40 6.34
C ARG A 116 -9.23 -24.83 7.66
N ARG A 117 -9.65 -23.88 8.50
CA ARG A 117 -10.31 -24.16 9.77
C ARG A 117 -11.65 -24.88 9.57
N ASP A 118 -12.44 -24.46 8.59
CA ASP A 118 -13.70 -25.13 8.23
C ASP A 118 -13.45 -26.57 7.75
N ARG A 119 -12.34 -26.82 7.04
CA ARG A 119 -11.90 -28.18 6.68
C ARG A 119 -11.48 -29.04 7.88
N ASP A 120 -10.83 -28.45 8.87
CA ASP A 120 -10.37 -29.15 10.08
C ASP A 120 -11.53 -29.36 11.09
N GLU A 121 -12.61 -28.58 11.01
CA GLU A 121 -13.84 -28.68 11.83
C GLU A 121 -14.92 -29.61 11.22
N VAL A 122 -14.69 -30.24 10.06
CA VAL A 122 -15.50 -31.36 9.57
C VAL A 122 -14.83 -32.67 10.02
N PRO A 123 -15.18 -33.23 11.19
CA PRO A 123 -14.74 -34.58 11.53
C PRO A 123 -15.41 -35.54 10.55
N MET A 124 -14.60 -36.45 10.05
CA MET A 124 -14.93 -37.67 9.32
C MET A 124 -16.26 -38.30 9.80
N LEU A 125 -17.37 -37.89 9.18
CA LEU A 125 -18.57 -38.72 9.07
C LEU A 125 -18.38 -39.57 7.82
N ALA A 126 -17.60 -40.64 7.98
CA ALA A 126 -17.52 -41.78 7.08
C ALA A 126 -17.60 -43.04 7.94
#